data_AF-A0A8T7K6L4-F1
#
_entry.id   AF-A0A8T7K6L4-F1
#
_cell.length_a   1.000
_cell.length_b   1.000
_cell.length_c   1.000
_cell.angle_alpha   90.00
_cell.angle_beta   90.00
_cell.angle_gamma   90.00
#
_symmetry.space_group_name_H-M   'P 1'
#
loop_
_entity.id
_entity.type
_entity.pdbx_description
1 polymer ?
#
loop_
_entity_poly.entity_id
_entity_poly.type
_entity_poly.pdbx_seq_one_letter_code
_entity_poly.pdbx_strand_id
1 'polypeptide(L)'
;MTEATHDSLRDLAQSTHDFYTRFGVVPEDPANLPGALRNFHEEVREFEEAARVMTDRDHIAEEAADVFVTAIGVCFAANVDVEQLIRQVYRVIAKNNAKTHQTHVLMAGKIRRRA
;
A
#
# COMPACT_ATOMS: atom_id res chain seq x y z
N MET A 1 18.43 -15.26 0.71
CA MET A 1 17.71 -14.44 1.71
C MET A 1 18.31 -13.06 1.63
N THR A 2 17.55 -12.07 1.18
CA THR A 2 17.94 -10.66 1.26
C THR A 2 17.89 -10.25 2.74
N GLU A 3 18.92 -9.55 3.22
CA GLU A 3 18.94 -9.02 4.59
C GLU A 3 17.87 -7.92 4.73
N ALA A 4 17.15 -7.91 5.85
CA ALA A 4 16.18 -6.87 6.14
C ALA A 4 16.87 -5.50 6.24
N THR A 5 16.38 -4.50 5.51
CA THR A 5 16.94 -3.15 5.52
C THR A 5 16.50 -2.34 6.76
N HIS A 6 15.64 -2.92 7.60
CA HIS A 6 14.92 -2.27 8.70
C HIS A 6 13.95 -1.16 8.22
N ASP A 7 13.74 -1.05 6.91
CA ASP A 7 12.66 -0.27 6.30
C ASP A 7 11.62 -1.26 5.77
N SER A 8 10.54 -1.43 6.54
CA SER A 8 9.52 -2.43 6.25
C SER A 8 8.86 -2.25 4.88
N LEU A 9 8.75 -1.02 4.37
CA LEU A 9 8.18 -0.78 3.06
C LEU A 9 9.13 -1.20 1.94
N ARG A 10 10.43 -0.92 2.11
CA ARG A 10 11.46 -1.38 1.17
C ARG A 10 11.56 -2.91 1.18
N ASP A 11 11.57 -3.53 2.36
CA ASP A 11 11.64 -4.98 2.51
C ASP A 11 10.40 -5.67 1.91
N LEU A 12 9.21 -5.10 2.14
CA LEU A 12 7.97 -5.59 1.53
C LEU A 12 8.01 -5.49 0.01
N ALA A 13 8.42 -4.34 -0.53
CA ALA A 13 8.49 -4.13 -1.97
C ALA A 13 9.50 -5.06 -2.65
N GLN A 14 10.66 -5.28 -2.04
CA GLN A 14 11.63 -6.26 -2.54
C GLN A 14 11.04 -7.68 -2.51
N SER A 15 10.38 -8.06 -1.43
CA SER A 15 9.71 -9.37 -1.31
C SER A 15 8.64 -9.57 -2.39
N THR A 16 7.83 -8.54 -2.67
CA THR A 16 6.82 -8.55 -3.74
C THR A 16 7.46 -8.70 -5.12
N HIS A 17 8.52 -7.93 -5.41
CA HIS A 17 9.24 -8.02 -6.67
C HIS A 17 9.85 -9.42 -6.89
N ASP A 18 10.52 -9.95 -5.86
CA ASP A 18 11.11 -11.28 -5.87
C ASP A 18 10.04 -12.37 -6.05
N PHE A 19 8.88 -12.22 -5.42
CA PHE A 19 7.75 -13.13 -5.59
C PHE A 19 7.33 -13.21 -7.05
N TYR A 20 7.03 -12.09 -7.70
CA TYR A 20 6.65 -12.09 -9.11
C TYR A 20 7.73 -12.67 -10.02
N THR A 21 9.00 -12.33 -9.76
CA THR A 21 10.14 -12.85 -10.52
C THR A 21 10.24 -14.37 -10.41
N ARG A 22 10.01 -14.96 -9.22
CA ARG A 22 10.01 -16.42 -9.03
C ARG A 22 8.97 -17.15 -9.89
N PHE A 23 7.89 -16.47 -10.26
CA PHE A 23 6.83 -17.03 -11.13
C PHE A 23 6.95 -16.58 -12.59
N GLY A 24 8.07 -15.96 -12.99
CA GLY A 24 8.32 -15.54 -14.38
C GLY A 24 7.49 -14.33 -14.82
N VAL A 25 6.91 -13.59 -13.88
CA VAL A 25 6.24 -12.32 -14.15
C VAL A 25 7.31 -11.22 -14.16
N VAL A 26 7.29 -10.36 -15.18
CA VAL A 26 8.09 -9.12 -15.21
C VAL A 26 7.26 -8.02 -14.51
N PRO A 27 7.59 -7.63 -13.26
CA PRO A 27 6.72 -6.73 -12.48
C PRO A 27 6.46 -5.38 -13.16
N GLU A 28 7.45 -4.86 -13.88
CA GLU A 28 7.43 -3.55 -14.51
C GLU A 28 6.73 -3.53 -15.88
N ASP A 29 6.31 -4.68 -16.41
CA ASP A 29 5.60 -4.73 -17.69
C ASP A 29 4.20 -4.12 -17.55
N PRO A 30 3.88 -3.02 -18.25
CA PRO A 30 2.55 -2.40 -18.21
C PRO A 30 1.42 -3.34 -18.62
N ALA A 31 1.71 -4.41 -19.37
CA ALA A 31 0.73 -5.43 -19.71
C ALA A 31 0.14 -6.15 -18.48
N ASN A 32 0.85 -6.12 -17.34
CA ASN A 32 0.41 -6.72 -16.09
C ASN A 32 -0.55 -5.82 -15.28
N LEU A 33 -0.66 -4.53 -15.61
CA LEU A 33 -1.45 -3.56 -14.84
C LEU A 33 -2.92 -3.98 -14.64
N PRO A 34 -3.65 -4.50 -15.66
CA PRO A 34 -5.02 -4.97 -15.45
C PRO A 34 -5.11 -6.12 -14.43
N GLY A 35 -4.13 -7.03 -14.42
CA GLY A 35 -4.05 -8.12 -13.45
C GLY A 35 -3.73 -7.61 -12.04
N ALA A 36 -2.75 -6.71 -11.93
CA ALA A 36 -2.38 -6.09 -10.65
C ALA A 36 -3.55 -5.32 -10.01
N LEU A 37 -4.32 -4.57 -10.82
CA LEU A 37 -5.52 -3.86 -10.35
C LEU A 37 -6.62 -4.81 -9.90
N ARG A 38 -6.79 -5.95 -10.58
CA ARG A 38 -7.76 -6.97 -10.16
C ARG A 38 -7.40 -7.52 -8.80
N ASN A 39 -6.14 -7.92 -8.60
CA ASN A 39 -5.66 -8.45 -7.32
C ASN A 39 -5.78 -7.39 -6.22
N PHE A 40 -5.39 -6.14 -6.48
CA PHE A 40 -5.59 -5.04 -5.52
C PHE A 40 -7.05 -4.88 -5.08
N HIS A 41 -8.01 -4.98 -6.01
CA HIS A 41 -9.42 -4.92 -5.64
C HIS A 41 -9.91 -6.15 -4.86
N GLU A 42 -9.27 -7.30 -5.02
CA GLU A 42 -9.55 -8.52 -4.27
C GLU A 42 -9.13 -8.33 -2.81
N GLU A 43 -7.86 -7.99 -2.55
CA GLU A 43 -7.35 -7.76 -1.19
C GLU A 43 -8.11 -6.63 -0.46
N VAL A 44 -8.50 -5.57 -1.17
CA VAL A 44 -9.31 -4.49 -0.56
C VAL A 44 -10.66 -5.03 -0.09
N ARG A 45 -11.28 -5.97 -0.82
CA ARG A 45 -12.55 -6.57 -0.40
C ARG A 45 -12.36 -7.48 0.81
N GLU A 46 -11.29 -8.27 0.83
CA GLU A 46 -10.96 -9.16 1.95
C GLU A 46 -10.67 -8.36 3.22
N PHE A 47 -9.87 -7.30 3.12
CA PHE A 47 -9.67 -6.34 4.21
C PHE A 47 -10.98 -5.68 4.69
N GLU A 48 -11.85 -5.24 3.77
CA GLU A 48 -13.15 -4.68 4.14
C GLU A 48 -14.03 -5.71 4.88
N GLU A 49 -14.04 -6.97 4.44
CA GLU A 49 -14.78 -8.04 5.10
C GLU A 49 -14.25 -8.32 6.50
N ALA A 50 -12.93 -8.50 6.63
CA ALA A 50 -12.26 -8.75 7.90
C ALA A 50 -12.54 -7.63 8.92
N ALA A 51 -12.49 -6.37 8.46
CA ALA A 51 -12.78 -5.20 9.29
C ALA A 51 -14.27 -5.08 9.66
N ARG A 52 -15.20 -5.41 8.76
CA ARG A 52 -16.65 -5.35 9.03
C ARG A 52 -17.11 -6.39 10.03
N VAL A 53 -16.60 -7.62 9.90
CA VAL A 53 -16.94 -8.72 10.81
C VAL A 53 -16.25 -8.54 12.17
N MET A 54 -15.32 -7.58 12.30
CA MET A 54 -14.50 -7.37 13.49
C MET A 54 -13.84 -8.68 13.91
N THR A 55 -13.21 -9.33 12.93
CA THR A 55 -12.40 -10.53 13.14
C THR A 55 -11.23 -10.26 14.10
N ASP A 56 -10.42 -11.29 14.35
CA ASP A 56 -9.19 -11.13 15.12
C ASP A 56 -8.32 -9.98 14.57
N ARG A 57 -7.72 -9.19 15.47
CA ARG A 57 -6.91 -8.02 15.10
C ARG A 57 -5.70 -8.40 14.25
N ASP A 58 -5.14 -9.57 14.50
CA ASP A 58 -4.01 -10.08 13.73
C ASP A 58 -4.43 -10.38 12.29
N HIS A 59 -5.62 -10.95 12.10
CA HIS A 59 -6.18 -11.18 10.76
C HIS A 59 -6.45 -9.86 10.03
N ILE A 60 -7.04 -8.86 10.69
CA ILE A 60 -7.23 -7.53 10.08
C ILE A 60 -5.90 -6.90 9.67
N ALA A 61 -4.84 -7.10 10.46
CA ALA A 61 -3.51 -6.58 10.16
C ALA A 61 -2.84 -7.31 8.99
N GLU A 62 -3.03 -8.62 8.88
CA GLU A 62 -2.59 -9.44 7.74
C GLU A 62 -3.23 -8.95 6.44
N GLU A 63 -4.55 -8.86 6.40
CA GLU A 63 -5.31 -8.36 5.23
C GLU A 63 -4.89 -6.94 4.83
N ALA A 64 -4.60 -6.07 5.81
CA ALA A 64 -4.07 -4.75 5.53
C ALA A 64 -2.66 -4.79 4.90
N ALA A 65 -1.82 -5.74 5.30
CA ALA A 65 -0.51 -5.95 4.70
C ALA A 65 -0.61 -6.47 3.27
N ASP A 66 -1.57 -7.35 2.97
CA ASP A 66 -1.81 -7.85 1.61
C ASP A 66 -2.33 -6.76 0.65
N VAL A 67 -3.16 -5.85 1.16
CA VAL A 67 -3.49 -4.60 0.45
C VAL A 67 -2.22 -3.78 0.12
N PHE A 68 -1.24 -3.71 1.03
CA PHE A 68 0.02 -3.03 0.74
C PHE A 68 0.83 -3.77 -0.33
N VAL A 69 0.91 -5.10 -0.28
CA VAL A 69 1.59 -5.93 -1.29
C VAL A 69 1.00 -5.69 -2.67
N THR A 70 -0.31 -5.73 -2.81
CA THR A 70 -0.97 -5.56 -4.12
C THR A 70 -0.96 -4.11 -4.59
N ALA A 71 -1.01 -3.13 -3.70
CA ALA A 71 -0.78 -1.73 -4.07
C ALA A 71 0.64 -1.48 -4.60
N ILE A 72 1.65 -2.12 -4.02
CA ILE A 72 3.03 -2.12 -4.54
C ILE A 72 3.09 -2.79 -5.90
N GLY A 73 2.42 -3.93 -6.08
CA GLY A 73 2.34 -4.60 -7.39
C GLY A 73 1.73 -3.72 -8.48
N VAL A 74 0.69 -2.95 -8.16
CA VAL A 74 0.13 -1.93 -9.07
C VAL A 74 1.15 -0.85 -9.41
N CYS A 75 1.95 -0.41 -8.42
CA CYS A 75 3.01 0.57 -8.63
C CYS A 75 4.09 0.03 -9.59
N PHE A 76 4.57 -1.20 -9.39
CA PHE A 76 5.52 -1.82 -10.31
C PHE A 76 4.98 -1.90 -11.73
N ALA A 77 3.76 -2.41 -11.93
CA ALA A 77 3.13 -2.49 -13.25
C ALA A 77 2.92 -1.10 -13.90
N ALA A 78 2.81 -0.05 -13.09
CA ALA A 78 2.75 1.35 -13.54
C ALA A 78 4.13 2.00 -13.74
N ASN A 79 5.23 1.25 -13.68
CA ASN A 79 6.62 1.72 -13.73
C ASN A 79 6.95 2.76 -12.64
N VAL A 80 6.36 2.60 -11.45
CA VAL A 80 6.70 3.36 -10.25
C VAL A 80 7.66 2.54 -9.41
N ASP A 81 8.89 3.04 -9.26
CA ASP A 81 9.92 2.38 -8.46
C ASP A 81 9.68 2.54 -6.94
N VAL A 82 10.28 1.66 -6.14
CA VAL A 82 10.12 1.66 -4.68
C VAL A 82 10.61 2.96 -4.04
N GLU A 83 11.65 3.58 -4.57
CA GLU A 83 12.21 4.82 -4.01
C GLU A 83 11.28 6.02 -4.29
N GLN A 84 10.57 6.03 -5.42
CA GLN A 84 9.49 6.97 -5.71
C GLN A 84 8.35 6.80 -4.70
N LEU A 85 7.93 5.57 -4.44
CA LEU A 85 6.89 5.27 -3.46
C LEU A 85 7.29 5.74 -2.06
N ILE A 86 8.48 5.38 -1.58
CA ILE A 86 9.01 5.79 -0.27
C ILE A 86 9.06 7.33 -0.15
N ARG A 87 9.53 8.04 -1.18
CA ARG A 87 9.50 9.51 -1.19
C ARG A 87 8.10 10.07 -1.05
N GLN A 88 7.09 9.47 -1.69
CA GLN A 88 5.70 9.92 -1.55
C GLN A 88 5.13 9.62 -0.15
N VAL A 89 5.49 8.48 0.44
CA VAL A 89 5.10 8.15 1.82
C VAL A 89 5.60 9.23 2.79
N TYR A 90 6.88 9.61 2.73
CA TYR A 90 7.42 10.69 3.57
C TYR A 90 6.76 12.04 3.30
N ARG A 91 6.43 12.36 2.05
CA ARG A 91 5.66 13.59 1.71
C ARG A 91 4.27 13.58 2.34
N VAL A 92 3.58 12.43 2.33
CA VAL A 92 2.27 12.28 2.95
C VAL A 92 2.36 12.40 4.47
N ILE A 93 3.36 11.78 5.10
CA ILE A 93 3.63 11.90 6.54
C ILE A 93 3.84 13.38 6.90
N ALA A 94 4.76 14.07 6.23
CA ALA A 94 5.05 15.47 6.50
C ALA A 94 3.80 16.35 6.34
N LYS A 95 3.05 16.15 5.25
CA LYS A 95 1.78 16.87 4.99
C LYS A 95 0.74 16.61 6.08
N ASN A 96 0.63 15.38 6.58
CA ASN A 96 -0.33 15.02 7.62
C ASN A 96 0.10 15.57 9.00
N ASN A 97 1.38 15.51 9.34
CA ASN A 97 1.93 16.05 10.58
C ASN A 97 1.78 17.58 10.67
N ALA A 98 1.78 18.28 9.54
CA ALA A 98 1.53 19.72 9.48
C ALA A 98 0.05 20.10 9.68
N LYS A 99 -0.88 19.14 9.69
CA LYS A 99 -2.31 19.41 9.90
C LYS A 99 -2.58 19.67 11.38
N THR A 100 -3.26 20.77 11.65
CA THR A 100 -3.63 21.19 13.01
C THR A 100 -5.13 21.47 13.09
N HIS A 101 -5.71 21.49 14.29
CA HIS A 101 -7.11 21.90 14.47
C HIS A 101 -7.41 23.34 14.02
N GLN A 102 -6.37 24.19 13.93
CA GLN A 102 -6.47 25.55 13.39
C GLN A 102 -6.62 25.56 11.87
N THR A 103 -5.98 24.61 11.17
CA THR A 103 -5.98 24.56 9.70
C THR A 103 -6.98 23.54 9.15
N HIS A 104 -7.41 22.57 9.97
CA HIS A 104 -8.24 21.44 9.59
C HIS A 104 -9.38 21.17 10.58
N VAL A 105 -10.44 20.51 10.10
CA VAL A 105 -11.62 20.11 10.88
C VAL A 105 -12.07 18.70 10.46
N LEU A 106 -12.62 17.93 11.40
CA LEU A 106 -13.30 16.67 11.12
C LEU A 106 -14.69 16.96 10.55
N MET A 107 -14.95 16.50 9.32
CA MET A 107 -16.25 16.67 8.66
C MET A 107 -16.61 15.40 7.90
N ALA A 108 -17.76 14.82 8.25
CA ALA A 108 -18.25 13.55 7.69
C ALA A 108 -17.19 12.43 7.74
N GLY A 109 -16.58 12.21 8.91
CA GLY A 109 -15.56 11.17 9.12
C GLY A 109 -14.19 11.46 8.47
N LYS A 110 -14.02 12.57 7.75
CA LYS A 110 -12.77 12.94 7.07
C LYS A 110 -12.19 14.23 7.61
N ILE A 111 -10.88 14.25 7.89
CA ILE A 111 -10.15 15.48 8.22
C ILE A 111 -9.96 16.30 6.92
N ARG A 112 -10.46 17.54 6.91
CA ARG A 112 -10.43 18.45 5.76
C ARG A 112 -9.81 19.79 6.15
N ARG A 113 -9.21 20.50 5.18
CA ARG A 113 -8.76 21.88 5.37
C ARG A 113 -9.99 22.76 5.64
N ARG A 114 -9.89 23.68 6.60
CA ARG A 114 -10.90 24.72 6.79
C ARG A 114 -10.91 25.64 5.56
N ALA A 115 -12.10 25.98 5.07
CA ALA A 115 -12.27 26.96 3.99
C ALA A 115 -11.83 28.36 4.47
#